data_AF-A0A938PP70-F1
#
_entry.id   AF-A0A938PP70-F1
#
_cell.length_a   1.000
_cell.length_b   1.000
_cell.length_c   1.000
_cell.angle_alpha   90.00
_cell.angle_beta   90.00
_cell.angle_gamma   90.00
#
_symmetry.space_group_name_H-M   'P 1'
#
loop_
_entity.id
_entity.type
_entity.pdbx_description
1 polymer ?
#
loop_
_entity_poly.entity_id
_entity_poly.type
_entity_poly.pdbx_seq_one_letter_code
_entity_poly.pdbx_strand_id
1 'polypeptide(L)' 'MIGPHEFIQVAEETGAIVDIGNWIIRAACEAGRILSEINGSPIYTTVNISPRQFRDPNLVQTIQRALR' A
#
# COMPACT_ATOMS: atom_id res chain seq x y z
N MET A 1 -15.56 -14.45 0.99
CA MET A 1 -14.60 -13.36 0.69
C MET A 1 -15.22 -12.09 1.24
N ILE A 2 -14.44 -11.24 1.94
CA ILE A 2 -14.91 -9.98 2.52
C ILE A 2 -14.36 -8.84 1.66
N GLY A 3 -15.21 -7.92 1.23
CA GLY A 3 -14.83 -6.76 0.43
C GLY A 3 -14.15 -5.66 1.26
N PRO A 4 -13.33 -4.78 0.64
CA PRO A 4 -12.65 -3.69 1.36
C PRO A 4 -13.60 -2.77 2.13
N HIS A 5 -14.73 -2.43 1.53
CA HIS A 5 -15.74 -1.56 2.14
C HIS A 5 -16.31 -2.11 3.47
N GLU A 6 -16.25 -3.44 3.67
CA GLU A 6 -16.77 -4.10 4.87
C GLU A 6 -15.81 -4.00 6.06
N PHE A 7 -14.50 -3.83 5.83
CA PHE A 7 -13.50 -3.81 6.91
C PHE A 7 -12.74 -2.48 7.05
N ILE A 8 -12.76 -1.60 6.04
CA ILE A 8 -11.99 -0.35 6.06
C ILE A 8 -12.35 0.54 7.26
N GLN A 9 -13.64 0.71 7.58
CA GLN A 9 -14.04 1.54 8.73
C GLN A 9 -13.44 1.02 10.04
N VAL A 10 -13.59 -0.29 10.31
CA VAL A 10 -13.03 -0.90 11.52
C VAL A 10 -11.51 -0.78 11.55
N ALA A 11 -10.84 -0.95 10.40
CA ALA A 11 -9.40 -0.78 10.30
C ALA A 11 -8.96 0.66 10.58
N GLU A 12 -9.72 1.66 10.15
CA GLU A 12 -9.43 3.08 10.41
C GLU A 12 -9.64 3.46 11.87
N GLU A 13 -10.73 3.00 12.50
CA GLU A 13 -11.04 3.25 13.90
C GLU A 13 -9.99 2.62 14.83
N THR A 14 -9.67 1.34 14.59
CA THR A 14 -8.67 0.59 15.37
C THR A 14 -7.24 1.02 15.07
N GLY A 15 -7.00 1.65 13.93
CA GLY A 15 -5.66 2.01 13.45
C GLY A 15 -4.94 0.91 12.69
N ALA A 16 -5.52 -0.29 12.59
CA ALA A 16 -4.99 -1.39 11.78
C ALA A 16 -4.81 -1.00 10.30
N ILE A 17 -5.51 0.03 9.81
CA ILE A 17 -5.35 0.56 8.46
C ILE A 17 -3.90 0.97 8.14
N VAL A 18 -3.13 1.38 9.16
CA VAL A 18 -1.73 1.76 8.97
C VAL A 18 -0.87 0.54 8.64
N ASP A 19 -0.99 -0.53 9.42
CA ASP A 19 -0.22 -1.75 9.20
C ASP A 19 -0.64 -2.47 7.92
N ILE A 20 -1.96 -2.53 7.66
CA ILE A 20 -2.52 -3.08 6.42
C ILE A 20 -1.97 -2.31 5.23
N GLY A 21 -2.07 -0.98 5.24
CA GLY A 21 -1.58 -0.17 4.13
C GLY A 21 -0.06 -0.24 3.97
N ASN A 22 0.71 -0.35 5.05
CA ASN A 22 2.17 -0.56 4.99
C ASN A 22 2.51 -1.88 4.29
N TRP A 23 1.74 -2.94 4.53
CA TRP A 23 1.87 -4.20 3.81
C TRP A 23 1.47 -4.06 2.33
N ILE A 24 0.33 -3.39 2.05
CA ILE A 24 -0.16 -3.16 0.67
C ILE A 24 0.89 -2.41 -0.15
N ILE A 25 1.50 -1.34 0.39
CA ILE A 25 2.53 -0.56 -0.30
C ILE A 25 3.69 -1.46 -0.75
N ARG A 26 4.20 -2.31 0.16
CA ARG A 26 5.29 -3.25 -0.18
C ARG A 26 4.88 -4.25 -1.24
N ALA A 27 3.71 -4.88 -1.08
CA ALA A 27 3.20 -5.86 -2.03
C ALA A 27 2.94 -5.26 -3.41
N ALA A 28 2.41 -4.04 -3.47
CA ALA A 28 2.13 -3.32 -4.70
C ALA A 28 3.41 -2.95 -5.46
N CYS A 29 4.43 -2.43 -4.77
CA CYS A 29 5.72 -2.12 -5.40
C CYS A 29 6.41 -3.38 -5.94
N GLU A 30 6.40 -4.48 -5.18
CA GLU A 30 7.00 -5.75 -5.63
C GLU A 30 6.24 -6.32 -6.84
N ALA A 31 4.90 -6.29 -6.81
CA ALA A 31 4.09 -6.69 -7.95
C ALA A 31 4.39 -5.81 -9.18
N GLY A 32 4.50 -4.49 -9.01
CA GLY A 32 4.84 -3.55 -10.08
C GLY A 32 6.21 -3.83 -10.71
N ARG A 33 7.21 -4.18 -9.89
CA ARG A 33 8.55 -4.59 -10.36
C ARG A 33 8.47 -5.86 -11.21
N ILE A 34 7.85 -6.92 -10.67
CA ILE A 34 7.69 -8.21 -11.38
C ILE A 34 6.95 -8.02 -12.70
N LEU A 35 5.85 -7.26 -12.69
CA LEU A 35 5.08 -7.01 -13.89
C LEU A 35 5.87 -6.19 -14.92
N SER A 36 6.67 -5.21 -14.48
CA SER A 36 7.54 -4.43 -15.38
C SER A 36 8.58 -5.32 -16.07
N GLU A 37 9.17 -6.27 -15.33
CA GLU A 37 10.13 -7.24 -15.86
C GLU A 37 9.49 -8.17 -16.90
N ILE A 38 8.30 -8.69 -16.61
CA ILE A 38 7.55 -9.56 -17.53
C ILE A 38 7.13 -8.78 -18.79
N ASN A 39 6.69 -7.53 -18.63
CA ASN A 39 6.19 -6.70 -19.71
C ASN A 39 7.31 -6.05 -20.56
N GLY A 40 8.58 -6.12 -20.11
CA GLY A 40 9.71 -5.48 -20.79
C GLY A 40 9.64 -3.96 -20.86
N SER A 41 8.75 -3.33 -20.08
CA SER A 41 8.59 -1.87 -20.00
C SER A 41 8.01 -1.45 -18.64
N PRO A 42 8.26 -0.21 -18.18
CA PRO A 42 7.81 0.24 -16.87
C PRO A 42 6.29 0.19 -16.71
N ILE A 43 5.82 -0.38 -15.59
CA ILE A 43 4.42 -0.35 -15.17
C ILE A 43 4.25 0.56 -13.96
N TYR A 44 3.31 1.48 -14.07
CA TYR A 44 2.95 2.37 -12.98
C TYR A 44 1.96 1.68 -12.03
N THR A 45 2.25 1.75 -10.74
CA THR A 45 1.39 1.22 -9.68
C THR A 45 0.85 2.36 -8.83
N THR A 46 -0.45 2.34 -8.55
CA THR A 46 -1.11 3.30 -7.67
C THR A 46 -1.62 2.58 -6.42
N VAL A 47 -1.48 3.23 -5.26
CA VAL A 47 -1.95 2.72 -3.97
C VAL A 47 -2.79 3.79 -3.33
N ASN A 48 -4.01 3.43 -2.93
CA ASN A 48 -4.88 4.32 -2.15
C ASN A 48 -4.36 4.41 -0.71
N ILE A 49 -4.28 5.64 -0.19
CA ILE A 49 -3.78 5.92 1.15
C ILE A 49 -4.92 6.49 1.99
N SER A 50 -5.12 5.96 3.20
CA SER A 50 -6.12 6.49 4.12
C SER A 50 -5.67 7.83 4.74
N PRO A 51 -6.59 8.69 5.19
CA PRO A 51 -6.23 9.92 5.89
C PRO A 51 -5.37 9.69 7.14
N ARG A 52 -5.54 8.54 7.81
CA ARG A 52 -4.76 8.16 8.99
C ARG A 52 -3.33 7.77 8.62
N GLN A 53 -3.12 6.99 7.55
CA GLN A 53 -1.78 6.72 7.03
C GLN A 53 -1.09 7.96 6.49
N PHE A 54 -1.83 8.85 5.83
CA PHE A 54 -1.27 10.09 5.31
C PHE A 54 -0.66 10.97 6.41
N ARG A 55 -1.17 10.86 7.64
CA ARG A 55 -0.66 11.56 8.82
C ARG A 55 0.44 10.79 9.57
N ASP A 56 0.76 9.56 9.17
CA ASP A 56 1.83 8.79 9.79
C ASP A 56 3.19 9.38 9.36
N PRO A 57 4.02 9.86 10.32
CA PRO A 57 5.35 10.40 9.99
C PRO A 57 6.27 9.38 9.30
N ASN A 58 5.98 8.08 9.40
CA ASN A 58 6.77 7.01 8.79
C ASN A 58 6.32 6.67 7.36
N LEU A 59 5.28 7.31 6.81
CA LEU A 59 4.75 6.98 5.49
C LEU A 59 5.82 7.09 4.39
N VAL A 60 6.56 8.20 4.35
CA VAL A 60 7.62 8.43 3.35
C VAL A 60 8.70 7.35 3.44
N GLN A 61 9.12 7.01 4.66
CA GLN A 61 10.16 5.99 4.90
C GLN A 61 9.67 4.59 4.48
N THR A 62 8.39 4.31 4.67
CA THR A 62 7.75 3.06 4.21
C THR A 62 7.75 2.96 2.69
N ILE A 63 7.38 4.03 1.99
CA ILE A 63 7.40 4.08 0.52
C ILE A 63 8.83 3.94 0.00
N GLN A 64 9.79 4.68 0.57
CA GLN A 64 11.20 4.57 0.19
C GLN A 64 11.75 3.16 0.35
N ARG A 65 11.34 2.43 1.39
CA ARG A 65 11.76 1.04 1.61
C ARG A 65 11.12 0.07 0.62
N ALA A 66 9.88 0.34 0.22
CA ALA A 66 9.16 -0.50 -0.74
C ALA A 66 9.66 -0.35 -2.19
N LEU A 67 10.31 0.78 -2.52
CA LEU A 67 10.90 1.05 -3.84
C LEU A 67 12.36 0.59 -3.98
N ARG A 68 12.94 -0.04 -2.95
CA ARG A 68 14.31 -0.57 -2.99
C ARG A 68 14.36 -1.98 -3.56
#